data_AF-A0A497EUC9-F1
#
_entry.id   AF-A0A497EUC9-F1
#
_cell.length_a   1.000
_cell.length_b   1.000
_cell.length_c   1.000
_cell.angle_alpha   90.00
_cell.angle_beta   90.00
_cell.angle_gamma   90.00
#
_symmetry.space_group_name_H-M   'P 1'
#
loop_
_entity.id
_entity.type
_entity.pdbx_description
1 polymer ?
#
loop_
_entity_poly.entity_id
_entity_poly.type
_entity_poly.pdbx_seq_one_letter_code
_entity_poly.pdbx_strand_id
1 'polypeptide(L)' 'MLAELNSNATVDVHLGDMLILYIALAKGSSSYLVRSITEHISTNIKLCEVILGVNFKVKRVGKLFEIVKL' A
#
# COMPACT_ATOMS: atom_id res chain seq x y z
N MET A 1 11.09 -1.97 14.67
CA MET A 1 11.63 -0.63 14.95
C MET A 1 12.93 -0.34 14.18
N LEU A 2 14.08 -0.98 14.46
CA LEU A 2 15.33 -0.74 13.70
C LEU A 2 15.27 -1.14 12.21
N ALA A 3 14.46 -2.15 11.86
CA ALA A 3 14.27 -2.59 10.47
C ALA A 3 13.51 -1.58 9.60
N GLU A 4 12.67 -0.74 10.21
CA GLU A 4 11.84 0.26 9.50
C GLU A 4 12.69 1.46 9.08
N LEU A 5 13.52 1.96 10.02
CA LEU A 5 14.47 3.06 9.79
C LEU A 5 15.50 2.75 8.69
N ASN A 6 15.86 1.48 8.50
CA ASN A 6 16.85 1.06 7.50
C ASN A 6 16.23 0.60 6.17
N SER A 7 14.90 0.63 6.02
CA SER A 7 14.22 0.02 4.88
C SER A 7 14.15 0.92 3.63
N ASN A 8 14.41 2.22 3.76
CA ASN A 8 14.10 3.23 2.73
C ASN A 8 12.63 3.19 2.23
N ALA A 9 11.71 2.57 2.98
CA ALA A 9 10.29 2.63 2.68
C ALA A 9 9.74 4.01 2.99
N THR A 10 8.77 4.48 2.20
CA THR A 10 8.11 5.78 2.42
C THR A 10 7.27 5.81 3.70
N VAL A 11 6.83 4.63 4.18
CA VAL A 11 6.00 4.47 5.38
C VAL A 11 6.23 3.12 6.05
N ASP A 12 6.06 3.09 7.38
CA ASP A 12 6.10 1.89 8.22
C ASP A 12 4.98 0.89 7.86
N VAL A 13 5.19 -0.41 8.10
CA VAL A 13 4.23 -1.47 7.76
C VAL A 13 2.85 -1.24 8.37
N HIS A 14 2.78 -0.78 9.62
CA HIS A 14 1.49 -0.54 10.27
C HIS A 14 0.75 0.65 9.66
N LEU A 15 1.49 1.69 9.26
CA LEU A 15 0.90 2.84 8.58
C LEU A 15 0.47 2.48 7.14
N GLY A 16 1.20 1.56 6.50
CA GLY A 16 0.88 1.06 5.17
C GLY A 16 -0.50 0.39 5.09
N ASP A 17 -0.94 -0.29 6.15
CA ASP A 17 -2.27 -0.91 6.23
C ASP A 17 -3.40 0.14 6.20
N MET A 18 -3.21 1.24 6.94
CA MET A 18 -4.21 2.30 7.09
C MET A 18 -4.33 3.19 5.84
N LEU A 19 -3.22 3.38 5.11
CA LEU A 19 -3.17 4.28 3.96
C LEU A 19 -3.98 3.82 2.75
N ILE A 20 -4.30 2.52 2.66
CA ILE A 20 -5.01 1.94 1.51
C ILE A 20 -6.35 2.63 1.28
N LEU A 21 -7.12 2.88 2.35
CA LEU A 21 -8.43 3.50 2.26
C LEU A 21 -8.33 4.95 1.74
N TYR A 22 -7.39 5.73 2.27
CA TYR A 22 -7.20 7.12 1.86
C TYR A 22 -6.75 7.21 0.41
N ILE A 23 -5.86 6.31 -0.01
CA ILE A 23 -5.39 6.22 -1.39
C ILE A 23 -6.51 5.80 -2.32
N ALA A 24 -7.37 4.85 -1.92
CA ALA A 24 -8.54 4.45 -2.69
C ALA A 24 -9.49 5.64 -2.97
N LEU A 25 -9.67 6.51 -1.98
CA LEU A 25 -10.54 7.70 -2.08
C LEU A 25 -9.88 8.89 -2.79
N ALA A 26 -8.55 8.92 -2.89
CA ALA A 26 -7.83 10.01 -3.53
C ALA A 26 -8.19 10.11 -5.03
N LYS A 27 -8.31 11.35 -5.54
CA LYS A 27 -8.56 11.61 -6.97
C LYS A 27 -7.27 11.39 -7.77
N GLY A 28 -7.40 10.79 -8.95
CA GLY A 28 -6.26 10.48 -9.83
C GLY A 28 -5.48 9.24 -9.38
N SER A 29 -4.23 9.12 -9.84
CA SER A 29 -3.32 8.04 -9.45
C SER A 29 -2.62 8.34 -8.13
N SER A 30 -2.33 7.31 -7.36
CA SER A 30 -1.65 7.44 -6.07
C SER A 30 -0.81 6.20 -5.81
N SER A 31 0.37 6.38 -5.23
CA SER A 31 1.33 5.29 -5.02
C SER A 31 2.16 5.47 -3.76
N TYR A 32 2.50 4.37 -3.10
CA TYR A 32 3.41 4.38 -1.96
C TYR A 32 4.21 3.07 -1.85
N LEU A 33 5.33 3.12 -1.14
CA LEU A 33 6.23 2.00 -0.91
C LEU A 33 6.09 1.46 0.52
N VAL A 34 6.00 0.14 0.64
CA VAL A 34 6.00 -0.61 1.90
C VAL A 34 7.06 -1.71 1.85
N ARG A 35 7.64 -2.09 2.99
CA ARG A 35 8.65 -3.16 3.03
C ARG A 35 8.07 -4.57 2.87
N SER A 36 6.79 -4.76 3.16
CA SER A 36 6.11 -6.06 3.07
C SER A 36 4.63 -5.88 2.83
N ILE A 37 4.05 -6.78 2.04
CA ILE A 37 2.60 -6.91 1.94
C ILE A 37 2.13 -7.78 3.10
N THR A 38 1.27 -7.23 3.96
CA THR A 38 0.63 -7.95 5.05
C THR A 38 -0.72 -8.53 4.58
N GLU A 39 -1.29 -9.43 5.37
CA GLU A 39 -2.67 -9.91 5.16
C GLU A 39 -3.70 -8.76 5.26
N HIS A 40 -3.44 -7.78 6.13
CA HIS A 40 -4.28 -6.59 6.25
C HIS A 40 -4.23 -5.73 4.98
N ILE A 41 -3.04 -5.52 4.40
CA ILE A 41 -2.91 -4.84 3.09
C ILE A 41 -3.75 -5.55 2.04
N SER A 42 -3.59 -6.86 1.91
CA SER A 42 -4.25 -7.65 0.87
C SER A 42 -5.78 -7.60 1.02
N THR A 43 -6.27 -7.72 2.26
CA THR A 43 -7.71 -7.65 2.56
C THR A 43 -8.28 -6.26 2.30
N ASN A 44 -7.59 -5.21 2.73
CA ASN A 44 -8.03 -3.83 2.53
C ASN A 44 -8.05 -3.43 1.05
N ILE A 45 -7.05 -3.86 0.27
CA ILE A 45 -7.05 -3.68 -1.19
C ILE A 45 -8.30 -4.31 -1.77
N LYS A 46 -8.54 -5.60 -1.46
CA LYS A 46 -9.68 -6.32 -2.04
C LYS A 46 -11.02 -5.69 -1.66
N LEU A 47 -11.14 -5.25 -0.41
CA LEU A 47 -12.32 -4.55 0.08
C LEU A 47 -12.56 -3.24 -0.67
N CYS A 48 -11.50 -2.44 -0.87
CA CYS A 48 -11.58 -1.17 -1.60
C CYS A 48 -11.92 -1.40 -3.08
N GLU A 49 -11.39 -2.43 -3.73
CA GLU A 49 -11.74 -2.77 -5.11
C GLU A 49 -13.23 -3.11 -5.25
N VAL A 50 -13.79 -3.86 -4.29
CA VAL A 50 -15.20 -4.27 -4.32
C VAL A 50 -16.15 -3.10 -3.97
N ILE A 51 -15.83 -2.34 -2.91
CA ILE A 51 -16.73 -1.28 -2.41
C ILE A 51 -16.63 -0.01 -3.26
N LEU A 52 -15.42 0.40 -3.63
CA LEU A 52 -15.17 1.69 -4.30
C LEU A 52 -14.98 1.54 -5.81
N GLY A 53 -14.89 0.32 -6.35
CA GLY A 53 -14.70 0.07 -7.78
C GLY A 53 -13.34 0.54 -8.33
N VAL A 54 -12.37 0.78 -7.44
CA VAL A 54 -11.00 1.17 -7.82
C VAL A 54 -10.17 -0.06 -8.15
N ASN A 55 -9.01 0.12 -8.79
CA ASN A 55 -8.09 -0.98 -9.08
C ASN A 55 -6.73 -0.69 -8.46
N PHE A 56 -6.17 -1.70 -7.78
CA PHE A 56 -4.82 -1.60 -7.23
C PHE A 56 -3.85 -2.48 -8.01
N LYS A 57 -2.60 -2.04 -8.09
CA LYS A 57 -1.48 -2.80 -8.63
C LYS A 57 -0.35 -2.81 -7.62
N VAL A 58 0.11 -4.01 -7.26
CA VAL A 58 1.28 -4.20 -6.39
C VAL A 58 2.47 -4.62 -7.24
N LYS A 59 3.60 -3.93 -7.09
CA LYS A 59 4.85 -4.24 -7.79
C LYS A 59 5.98 -4.38 -6.79
N ARG A 60 6.92 -5.29 -7.02
CA ARG A 60 8.16 -5.36 -6.23
C ARG A 60 9.18 -4.40 -6.81
N VAL A 61 9.74 -3.51 -5.98
CA VAL A 61 10.81 -2.56 -6.33
C VAL A 61 11.99 -2.83 -5.41
N GLY A 62 12.93 -3.67 -5.88
CA GLY A 62 14.05 -4.15 -5.07
C GLY A 62 13.57 -4.97 -3.85
N LYS A 63 13.90 -4.47 -2.65
CA LYS A 63 13.47 -5.09 -1.37
C LYS A 63 12.09 -4.63 -0.91
N LEU A 64 11.48 -3.66 -1.59
CA LEU A 64 10.20 -3.04 -1.23
C LEU A 64 9.09 -3.45 -2.18
N PHE A 65 7.86 -3.09 -1.82
CA PHE A 65 6.67 -3.23 -2.64
C PHE A 65 6.04 -1.86 -2.85
N GLU A 66 5.74 -1.52 -4.10
CA GLU A 66 4.98 -0.35 -4.51
C GLU A 66 3.51 -0.75 -4.69
N ILE A 67 2.62 -0.06 -3.98
CA ILE A 67 1.17 -0.19 -4.13
C ILE A 67 0.69 1.04 -4.88
N VAL A 68 0.05 0.83 -6.03
CA VAL A 68 -0.43 1.88 -6.94
C VAL A 68 -1.94 1.74 -7.13
N LYS A 69 -2.70 2.81 -6.91
CA LYS A 69 -4.09 2.90 -7.36
C LYS A 69 -4.13 3.47 -8.78
N LEU A 70 -4.77 2.71 -9.67
CA LEU A 70 -5.00 3.07 -11.08
C LEU A 70 -6.23 3.98 -11.24
#